data_AF-V6HQJ2-F1
#
_entry.id   AF-V6HQJ2-F1
#
_cell.length_a   1.000
_cell.length_b   1.000
_cell.length_c   1.000
_cell.angle_alpha   90.00
_cell.angle_beta   90.00
_cell.angle_gamma   90.00
#
_symmetry.space_group_name_H-M   'P 1'
#
loop_
_entity.id
_entity.type
_entity.pdbx_description
1 polymer ?
#
loop_
_entity_poly.entity_id
_entity_poly.type
_entity_poly.pdbx_seq_one_letter_code
_entity_poly.pdbx_strand_id
1 'polypeptide(L)' 'MQEAKAHLLRKYEATKGRIKTTEDFIVGLASKSSVTGIPYKIRFPDGTEMPSEKWLTGQLTKLRKSTSPAKKSR' A
#
# COMPACT_ATOMS: atom_id res chain seq x y z
N MET A 1 20.84 -12.64 -12.93
CA MET A 1 19.54 -12.08 -13.37
C MET A 1 18.33 -12.98 -13.07
N GLN A 2 18.47 -14.31 -13.03
CA GLN A 2 17.34 -15.24 -12.75
C GLN A 2 16.72 -15.08 -11.35
N GLU A 3 17.52 -14.72 -10.34
CA GLU A 3 17.07 -14.64 -8.94
C GLU A 3 16.09 -13.49 -8.66
N ALA A 4 16.23 -12.35 -9.34
CA ALA A 4 15.38 -11.19 -9.14
C ALA A 4 13.92 -11.45 -9.58
N LYS A 5 13.74 -12.14 -10.71
CA LYS A 5 12.42 -12.54 -11.22
C LYS A 5 11.75 -13.55 -10.29
N ALA A 6 12.51 -14.54 -9.82
CA ALA A 6 12.02 -15.54 -8.87
C ALA A 6 11.64 -14.92 -7.51
N HIS A 7 12.40 -13.93 -7.04
CA HIS A 7 12.12 -13.23 -5.77
C HIS A 7 10.82 -12.40 -5.83
N LEU A 8 10.60 -11.68 -6.94
CA LEU A 8 9.36 -10.91 -7.14
C LEU A 8 8.14 -11.82 -7.32
N LEU A 9 8.26 -12.92 -8.08
CA LEU A 9 7.19 -13.92 -8.24
C LEU A 9 6.82 -14.59 -6.91
N ARG A 10 7.81 -14.95 -6.08
CA ARG A 10 7.55 -15.48 -4.72
C ARG A 10 6.79 -14.51 -3.85
N LYS A 11 7.18 -13.22 -3.86
CA LYS A 11 6.47 -12.19 -3.09
C LYS A 11 5.01 -12.06 -3.52
N TYR A 12 4.75 -12.08 -4.83
CA TYR A 12 3.40 -12.02 -5.38
C TYR A 12 2.57 -13.26 -5.00
N GLU A 13 3.07 -14.47 -5.27
CA GLU A 13 2.40 -15.72 -4.93
C GLU A 13 2.12 -15.86 -3.42
N ALA A 14 3.08 -15.48 -2.56
CA ALA A 14 2.94 -15.58 -1.09
C ALA A 14 1.90 -14.62 -0.48
N THR A 15 1.47 -13.61 -1.23
CA THR A 15 0.58 -12.54 -0.74
C THR A 15 -0.74 -12.45 -1.50
N LYS A 16 -0.82 -13.00 -2.71
CA LYS A 16 -2.02 -13.06 -3.57
C LYS A 16 -3.26 -13.63 -2.88
N GLY A 17 -3.12 -14.64 -2.02
CA GLY A 17 -4.25 -15.23 -1.27
C GLY A 17 -4.65 -14.47 0.00
N ARG A 18 -3.81 -13.52 0.46
CA ARG A 18 -3.99 -12.79 1.73
C ARG A 18 -4.60 -11.40 1.58
N ILE A 19 -4.63 -10.87 0.36
CA ILE A 19 -5.05 -9.49 0.10
C ILE A 19 -6.44 -9.53 -0.53
N LYS A 20 -7.45 -9.13 0.24
CA LYS A 20 -8.84 -9.11 -0.21
C LYS A 20 -9.38 -7.69 -0.34
N THR A 21 -8.73 -6.74 0.33
CA THR A 21 -9.14 -5.34 0.38
C THR A 21 -7.97 -4.40 0.08
N THR A 22 -8.28 -3.14 -0.23
CA THR A 22 -7.25 -2.10 -0.41
C THR A 22 -6.47 -1.86 0.88
N GLU A 23 -7.10 -2.04 2.03
CA GLU A 23 -6.50 -1.98 3.36
C GLU A 23 -5.51 -3.13 3.58
N ASP A 24 -5.85 -4.36 3.20
CA ASP A 24 -4.94 -5.50 3.27
C ASP A 24 -3.70 -5.29 2.41
N PHE A 25 -3.86 -4.60 1.27
CA PHE A 25 -2.74 -4.22 0.42
C PHE A 25 -1.83 -3.21 1.13
N ILE A 26 -2.41 -2.17 1.75
CA ILE A 26 -1.64 -1.16 2.46
C ILE A 26 -0.87 -1.78 3.64
N VAL A 27 -1.54 -2.57 4.47
CA VAL A 27 -0.94 -3.19 5.66
C VAL A 27 0.01 -4.33 5.29
N GLY A 28 -0.35 -5.17 4.33
CA GLY A 28 0.36 -6.41 4.02
C GLY A 28 1.51 -6.28 3.03
N LEU A 29 1.50 -5.25 2.18
CA LEU A 29 2.52 -5.07 1.13
C LEU A 29 3.18 -3.70 1.12
N ALA A 30 2.39 -2.64 1.33
CA ALA A 30 2.88 -1.28 1.09
C ALA A 30 3.48 -0.61 2.34
N SER A 31 3.28 -1.18 3.53
CA SER A 31 3.68 -0.58 4.82
C SER A 31 5.10 -0.93 5.27
N LYS A 32 5.59 -2.14 4.96
CA LYS A 32 6.85 -2.68 5.53
C LYS A 32 7.45 -3.80 4.70
N SER A 33 8.74 -4.04 4.89
CA SER A 33 9.43 -5.19 4.31
C SER A 33 8.93 -6.49 4.92
N SER A 34 8.41 -7.41 4.10
CA SER A 34 8.03 -8.75 4.55
C SER A 34 9.24 -9.61 4.96
N VAL A 35 10.46 -9.19 4.60
CA VAL A 35 11.71 -9.92 4.90
C VAL A 35 12.27 -9.48 6.25
N THR A 36 12.30 -8.17 6.52
CA THR A 36 12.95 -7.60 7.71
C THR A 36 11.95 -7.04 8.74
N GLY A 37 10.67 -6.92 8.38
CA GLY A 37 9.63 -6.30 9.21
C GLY A 37 9.72 -4.78 9.31
N ILE A 38 10.74 -4.16 8.72
CA ILE A 38 11.01 -2.72 8.87
C ILE A 38 9.95 -1.89 8.12
N PRO A 39 9.26 -0.96 8.80
CA PRO A 39 8.31 -0.05 8.15
C PRO A 39 8.97 0.86 7.13
N TYR A 40 8.36 0.99 5.96
CA TYR A 40 8.78 1.99 4.98
C TYR A 40 8.30 3.37 5.40
N LYS A 41 9.10 4.38 5.07
CA LYS A 41 8.80 5.78 5.32
C LYS A 41 8.77 6.56 4.01
N ILE A 42 7.89 7.54 3.95
CA ILE A 42 7.84 8.56 2.90
C ILE A 42 8.58 9.77 3.44
N ARG A 43 9.56 10.25 2.67
CA ARG A 43 10.28 11.49 2.94
C ARG A 43 9.69 12.61 2.12
N PHE A 44 9.34 13.71 2.78
CA PHE A 44 8.76 14.89 2.16
C PHE A 44 9.84 15.90 1.74
N PRO A 45 9.51 16.87 0.85
CA PRO A 45 10.44 17.91 0.42
C PRO A 45 10.99 18.77 1.56
N ASP A 46 10.23 18.94 2.64
CA ASP A 46 10.64 19.65 3.86
C ASP A 46 11.57 18.83 4.77
N GLY A 47 11.92 17.61 4.35
CA GLY A 47 12.79 16.70 5.09
C GLY A 47 12.08 15.87 6.17
N THR A 48 10.78 16.09 6.38
CA THR A 48 10.01 15.27 7.32
C THR A 48 9.80 13.85 6.79
N GLU A 49 9.65 12.89 7.69
CA GLU A 49 9.34 11.50 7.34
C GLU A 49 8.04 11.05 7.99
N MET A 50 7.26 10.24 7.27
CA MET A 50 6.05 9.61 7.80
C MET A 50 5.99 8.14 7.40
N PRO A 51 5.47 7.24 8.27
CA PRO A 51 5.19 5.87 7.89
C PRO A 51 4.30 5.79 6.65
N SER A 52 4.72 4.98 5.68
CA SER A 52 4.01 4.75 4.41
C SER A 52 2.57 4.31 4.62
N GLU A 53 2.32 3.41 5.58
CA GLU A 53 0.99 2.95 5.97
C GLU A 53 0.05 4.10 6.32
N LYS A 54 0.52 5.01 7.19
CA LYS A 54 -0.27 6.16 7.66
C LYS A 54 -0.61 7.09 6.50
N TRP A 55 0.36 7.35 5.62
CA TRP A 55 0.13 8.20 4.46
C TRP A 55 -0.84 7.56 3.46
N LEU A 56 -0.64 6.29 3.10
CA LEU A 56 -1.46 5.57 2.13
C LEU A 56 -2.91 5.42 2.60
N THR A 57 -3.13 5.10 3.87
CA THR A 57 -4.48 5.06 4.46
C THR A 57 -5.16 6.43 4.40
N GLY A 58 -4.40 7.49 4.64
CA GLY A 58 -4.87 8.87 4.47
C GLY A 58 -5.28 9.19 3.02
N GLN A 59 -4.47 8.77 2.04
CA GLN A 59 -4.80 8.96 0.61
C GLN A 59 -6.02 8.14 0.18
N LEU A 60 -6.12 6.87 0.63
CA LEU A 60 -7.30 6.03 0.37
C LEU A 60 -8.57 6.68 0.91
N THR A 61 -8.50 7.24 2.12
CA THR A 61 -9.63 7.97 2.72
C THR A 61 -10.02 9.18 1.86
N LYS A 62 -9.05 9.96 1.37
CA LYS A 62 -9.30 11.11 0.48
C LYS A 62 -9.97 10.67 -0.83
N LEU A 63 -9.43 9.63 -1.47
CA LEU A 63 -9.96 9.06 -2.72
C LEU A 63 -11.39 8.56 -2.57
N ARG A 64 -11.71 7.90 -1.45
CA ARG A 64 -13.07 7.42 -1.18
C ARG A 64 -14.03 8.57 -0.88
N LYS A 65 -13.58 9.62 -0.18
CA LYS A 65 -14.37 10.83 0.04
C LYS A 65 -14.67 11.56 -1.28
N SER A 66 -13.67 11.70 -2.15
CA SER A 66 -13.84 12.31 -3.48
C SER A 66 -14.64 11.42 -4.46
N THR A 67 -14.73 10.12 -4.19
CA THR A 67 -15.52 9.15 -4.95
C THR A 67 -16.94 8.95 -4.37
N SER A 68 -17.39 9.79 -3.43
CA SER A 68 -18.81 9.84 -3.11
C SER A 68 -19.55 10.15 -4.41
N PRO A 69 -20.40 9.24 -4.94
CA PRO A 69 -21.08 9.49 -6.19
C PRO A 69 -21.94 10.72 -5.94
N ALA A 70 -21.73 11.78 -6.74
CA ALA A 70 -22.78 12.73 -6.98
C ALA A 70 -24.04 11.91 -7.29
N LYS A 71 -25.00 11.97 -6.36
CA LYS A 71 -26.34 11.42 -6.48
C LYS A 71 -26.82 11.73 -7.90
N LYS A 72 -26.98 10.72 -8.76
CA LYS A 72 -27.76 10.88 -9.99
C LYS A 72 -29.15 11.31 -9.54
N SER A 73 -29.45 12.60 -9.65
CA SER A 73 -30.82 13.08 -9.68
C SER A 73 -31.41 12.62 -11.00
N ARG A 74 -32.27 11.61 -10.93
CA ARG A 74 -33.39 11.49 -11.86
C ARG A 74 -34.40 12.59 -11.55
#